data_AF-A0A7K2ZC91-F1
#
_entry.id   AF-A0A7K2ZC91-F1
#
_cell.length_a   1.000
_cell.length_b   1.000
_cell.length_c   1.000
_cell.angle_alpha   90.00
_cell.angle_beta   90.00
_cell.angle_gamma   90.00
#
_symmetry.space_group_name_H-M   'P 1'
#
loop_
_entity.id
_entity.type
_entity.pdbx_description
1 polymer ?
#
loop_
_entity_poly.entity_id
_entity_poly.type
_entity_poly.pdbx_seq_one_letter_code
_entity_poly.pdbx_strand_id
1 'polypeptide(L)' 'VVRLRHRIADELRAALIARGDPGLLADWAYSPWGEDDLAVWRALAGAAPAERRAAMLERVRGLDAEQGG' A
#
# COMPACT_ATOMS: atom_id res chain seq x y z
N VAL A 1 11.73 -17.56 12.54
CA VAL A 1 10.51 -17.44 11.70
C VAL A 1 10.24 -16.01 11.27
N VAL A 2 10.27 -15.02 12.18
CA VAL A 2 9.97 -13.60 11.88
C VAL A 2 10.76 -13.03 10.68
N ARG A 3 12.07 -13.26 10.59
CA ARG A 3 12.89 -12.77 9.44
C ARG A 3 12.48 -13.33 8.07
N LEU A 4 12.12 -14.62 8.00
CA LEU A 4 11.66 -15.23 6.74
C LEU A 4 10.27 -14.69 6.36
N ARG A 5 9.42 -14.46 7.36
CA ARG A 5 8.08 -13.89 7.17
C ARG A 5 8.14 -12.44 6.66
N HIS A 6 9.05 -11.61 7.20
CA HIS A 6 9.29 -10.27 6.67
C HIS A 6 9.79 -10.29 5.23
N ARG A 7 10.80 -11.13 4.92
CA ARG A 7 11.32 -11.23 3.56
C ARG A 7 10.23 -11.64 2.56
N ILE A 8 9.40 -12.62 2.90
CA ILE A 8 8.28 -13.04 2.03
C ILE A 8 7.28 -11.89 1.85
N ALA A 9 6.98 -11.16 2.91
CA ALA A 9 6.11 -9.98 2.84
C ALA A 9 6.70 -8.88 1.94
N ASP A 10 8.01 -8.62 2.03
CA ASP A 10 8.68 -7.59 1.23
C ASP A 10 8.70 -7.94 -0.27
N GLU A 11 9.00 -9.20 -0.61
CA GLU A 11 8.99 -9.67 -2.01
C GLU A 11 7.57 -9.68 -2.59
N LEU A 12 6.58 -10.12 -1.80
CA LEU A 12 5.17 -10.09 -2.21
C LEU A 12 4.71 -8.65 -2.42
N ARG A 13 5.01 -7.75 -1.48
CA ARG A 13 4.74 -6.31 -1.58
C ARG A 13 5.34 -5.73 -2.86
N ALA A 14 6.61 -6.02 -3.16
CA ALA A 14 7.27 -5.54 -4.37
C ALA A 14 6.54 -6.04 -5.64
N ALA A 15 6.15 -7.31 -5.68
CA ALA A 15 5.41 -7.89 -6.79
C ALA A 15 4.01 -7.26 -6.97
N LEU A 16 3.30 -6.97 -5.88
CA LEU A 16 2.00 -6.29 -5.91
C LEU A 16 2.11 -4.88 -6.50
N ILE A 17 3.10 -4.10 -6.03
CA ILE A 17 3.37 -2.74 -6.54
C ILE A 17 3.72 -2.79 -8.03
N ALA A 18 4.60 -3.73 -8.43
CA ALA A 18 5.00 -3.87 -9.83
C ALA A 18 3.82 -4.26 -10.75
N ARG A 19 2.88 -5.08 -10.26
CA ARG A 19 1.68 -5.48 -11.01
C ARG A 19 0.67 -4.33 -11.15
N GLY A 20 0.56 -3.47 -10.14
CA GLY A 20 -0.29 -2.27 -10.21
C GLY A 20 -1.81 -2.55 -10.25
N ASP A 21 -2.24 -3.76 -9.90
CA ASP A 21 -3.65 -4.14 -9.93
C ASP A 21 -4.41 -3.54 -8.74
N PRO A 22 -5.46 -2.72 -8.96
CA PRO A 22 -6.16 -2.05 -7.88
C PRO A 22 -6.80 -2.99 -6.85
N GLY A 23 -7.25 -4.18 -7.27
CA GLY A 23 -7.87 -5.16 -6.37
C GLY A 23 -6.85 -5.74 -5.40
N LEU A 24 -5.74 -6.24 -5.93
CA LEU A 24 -4.67 -6.80 -5.07
C LEU A 24 -4.01 -5.75 -4.18
N LEU A 25 -3.83 -4.53 -4.69
CA LEU A 25 -3.30 -3.43 -3.90
C LEU A 25 -4.27 -3.04 -2.77
N ALA A 26 -5.58 -3.05 -3.02
CA ALA A 26 -6.59 -2.81 -1.99
C ALA A 26 -6.58 -3.92 -0.93
N ASP A 27 -6.56 -5.19 -1.34
CA ASP A 27 -6.53 -6.32 -0.41
C ASP A 27 -5.33 -6.24 0.55
N TRP A 28 -4.16 -5.82 0.06
CA TRP A 28 -2.99 -5.57 0.91
C TRP A 28 -3.16 -4.33 1.80
N ALA A 29 -3.53 -3.18 1.21
CA ALA A 29 -3.62 -1.90 1.89
C ALA A 29 -4.64 -1.90 3.04
N TYR A 30 -5.72 -2.67 2.90
CA TYR A 30 -6.75 -2.81 3.95
C TYR A 30 -6.47 -3.99 4.91
N SER A 31 -5.38 -4.73 4.71
CA SER A 31 -4.98 -5.79 5.64
C SER A 31 -4.19 -5.20 6.83
N PRO A 32 -4.15 -5.90 7.99
CA PRO A 32 -3.30 -5.49 9.12
C PRO A 32 -1.79 -5.46 8.83
N TRP A 33 -1.37 -5.94 7.66
CA TRP A 33 0.03 -5.97 7.23
C TRP A 33 0.39 -4.75 6.37
N GLY A 34 -0.60 -4.14 5.72
CA GLY A 34 -0.41 -3.09 4.73
C GLY A 34 -1.12 -1.78 5.06
N GLU A 35 -1.82 -1.70 6.20
CA GLU A 35 -2.58 -0.51 6.59
C GLU A 35 -1.72 0.75 6.68
N ASP A 36 -0.44 0.59 7.05
CA ASP A 36 0.54 1.68 7.15
C ASP A 36 1.59 1.69 6.02
N ASP A 37 1.38 0.86 4.98
CA ASP A 37 2.33 0.75 3.88
C ASP A 37 2.17 1.88 2.85
N LEU A 38 2.89 2.97 3.10
CA LEU A 38 2.85 4.19 2.28
C LEU A 38 3.07 3.94 0.78
N ALA A 39 3.95 2.99 0.41
CA ALA A 39 4.21 2.74 -1.01
C ALA A 39 3.04 2.03 -1.69
N VAL A 40 2.39 1.09 -0.99
CA VAL A 40 1.20 0.42 -1.52
C VAL A 40 0.03 1.39 -1.61
N TRP A 41 -0.18 2.26 -0.62
CA TRP A 41 -1.22 3.30 -0.70
C TRP A 41 -1.00 4.27 -1.86
N ARG A 42 0.26 4.67 -2.14
CA ARG A 42 0.60 5.49 -3.31
C ARG A 42 0.33 4.75 -4.63
N ALA A 43 0.71 3.47 -4.72
CA ALA A 43 0.43 2.65 -5.90
C ALA A 43 -1.08 2.49 -6.15
N LEU A 44 -1.85 2.22 -5.10
CA LEU A 44 -3.30 2.08 -5.15
C LEU A 44 -3.97 3.38 -5.62
N ALA A 45 -3.55 4.53 -5.06
CA ALA A 45 -4.04 5.85 -5.49
C ALA A 45 -3.70 6.17 -6.96
N GLY A 46 -2.59 5.63 -7.49
CA GLY A 46 -2.21 5.77 -8.89
C GLY A 46 -3.04 4.91 -9.84
N ALA A 47 -3.49 3.74 -9.39
CA ALA A 47 -4.25 2.77 -10.19
C ALA A 47 -5.78 2.90 -10.06
N ALA A 48 -6.27 3.62 -9.05
CA ALA A 48 -7.69 3.74 -8.77
C ALA A 48 -8.45 4.71 -9.70
N PRO A 49 -9.75 4.46 -9.92
CA PRO A 49 -10.65 5.42 -10.57
C PRO A 49 -10.67 6.78 -9.86
N ALA A 50 -10.94 7.85 -10.61
CA ALA A 50 -10.87 9.23 -10.12
C ALA A 50 -11.77 9.47 -8.89
N GLU A 51 -12.92 8.82 -8.83
CA GLU A 51 -13.91 8.94 -7.75
C GLU A 51 -13.37 8.44 -6.41
N ARG A 52 -12.46 7.45 -6.42
CA ARG A 52 -11.87 6.84 -5.22
C ARG A 52 -10.50 7.41 -4.88
N ARG A 53 -9.80 7.96 -5.87
CA ARG A 53 -8.43 8.48 -5.75
C ARG A 53 -8.28 9.54 -4.66
N ALA A 54 -9.25 10.43 -4.49
CA ALA A 54 -9.19 11.51 -3.49
C ALA A 54 -9.05 10.97 -2.06
N ALA A 55 -9.85 9.97 -1.69
CA ALA A 55 -9.80 9.36 -0.36
C ALA A 55 -8.47 8.63 -0.10
N MET A 56 -7.93 7.97 -1.13
CA MET A 56 -6.65 7.26 -1.03
C MET A 56 -5.48 8.24 -0.87
N LEU A 57 -5.51 9.37 -1.59
CA LEU A 57 -4.50 10.43 -1.42
C LEU A 57 -4.53 11.06 -0.04
N GLU A 58 -5.70 11.16 0.59
CA GLU A 58 -5.80 11.64 1.97
C GLU A 58 -5.11 10.69 2.95
N ARG A 59 -5.33 9.38 2.80
CA ARG A 59 -4.60 8.38 3.61
C ARG A 59 -3.09 8.43 3.38
N VAL A 60 -2.66 8.60 2.13
CA VAL A 60 -1.23 8.78 1.79
C VAL A 60 -0.63 9.96 2.53
N ARG A 61 -1.31 11.12 2.58
CA ARG A 61 -0.82 12.30 3.30
C ARG A 61 -0.72 12.06 4.80
N GLY A 62 -1.71 11.39 5.40
CA GLY A 62 -1.66 11.02 6.82
C GLY A 62 -0.45 10.16 7.15
N LEU A 63 -0.23 9.10 6.36
CA LEU A 63 0.92 8.21 6.52
C LEU A 63 2.27 8.91 6.30
N ASP A 64 2.35 9.79 5.30
CA ASP A 64 3.56 10.56 5.02
C ASP A 64 3.93 11.48 6.19
N ALA A 65 2.92 12.12 6.82
CA ALA A 65 3.11 12.95 7.99
C ALA A 65 3.52 12.14 9.24
N GLU A 66 2.96 10.95 9.42
CA GLU A 66 3.32 10.03 10.53
C GLU A 66 4.74 9.49 10.41
N GLN A 67 5.25 9.28 9.17
CA GLN A 67 6.56 8.68 8.90
C GLN A 67 7.68 9.70 8.68
N GLY A 68 7.34 10.94 8.30
CA GLY A 68 8.28 12.02 8.02
C GLY A 68 8.53 12.99 9.18
N GLY A 69 7.82 12.84 10.30
CA GLY A 69 8.04 13.57 11.56
C GLY A 69 9.03 12.88 12.49
#